data_AF-A0A7C4W1D7-F1
#
_entry.id   AF-A0A7C4W1D7-F1
#
_cell.length_a   1.000
_cell.length_b   1.000
_cell.length_c   1.000
_cell.angle_alpha   90.00
_cell.angle_beta   90.00
_cell.angle_gamma   90.00
#
_symmetry.space_group_name_H-M   'P 1'
#
loop_
_entity.id
_entity.type
_entity.pdbx_description
1 polymer ?
#
loop_
_entity_poly.entity_id
_entity_poly.type
_entity_poly.pdbx_seq_one_letter_code
_entity_poly.pdbx_strand_id
1 'polypeptide(L)' 'MPDLEMLLNPPETVRREEKPDWNSPCPCGSGKKYKECCGVGM' A
#
# COMPACT_ATOMS: atom_id res chain seq x y z
N MET A 1 29.35 -12.56 -16.74
CA MET A 1 28.77 -13.64 -15.92
C MET A 1 27.69 -12.98 -15.06
N PRO A 2 26.47 -12.84 -15.59
CA PRO A 2 25.40 -12.02 -14.97
C PRO A 2 24.82 -12.63 -13.69
N ASP A 3 25.12 -13.90 -13.45
CA ASP A 3 24.65 -14.68 -12.30
C ASP A 3 25.13 -14.10 -10.95
N LEU A 4 26.34 -13.54 -10.94
CA LEU A 4 26.94 -12.96 -9.73
C LEU A 4 26.32 -11.60 -9.37
N GLU A 5 25.87 -10.84 -10.36
CA GLU A 5 25.21 -9.55 -10.15
C GLU A 5 23.80 -9.73 -9.57
N MET A 6 23.09 -10.80 -9.94
CA MET A 6 21.77 -11.13 -9.37
C MET A 6 21.81 -11.55 -7.91
N LEU A 7 22.89 -12.21 -7.45
CA LEU A 7 23.04 -12.61 -6.05
C LEU A 7 23.37 -11.44 -5.12
N LEU A 8 24.09 -10.43 -5.63
CA LEU A 8 24.53 -9.30 -4.83
C LEU A 8 23.44 -8.23 -4.69
N ASN A 9 22.45 -8.21 -5.60
CA ASN A 9 21.39 -7.21 -5.63
C ASN A 9 19.99 -7.88 -5.66
N PRO A 10 19.57 -8.54 -4.57
CA PRO A 10 18.26 -9.18 -4.52
C PRO A 10 17.16 -8.13 -4.71
N PRO A 11 16.14 -8.41 -5.55
CA PRO A 11 15.02 -7.50 -5.72
C PRO A 11 14.25 -7.38 -4.40
N GLU A 12 14.12 -6.15 -3.90
CA GLU A 12 13.34 -5.90 -2.69
C GLU A 12 11.86 -6.13 -2.99
N THR A 13 11.23 -7.02 -2.21
CA THR A 13 9.79 -7.22 -2.32
C THR A 13 9.09 -6.01 -1.72
N VAL A 14 8.38 -5.25 -2.56
CA VAL A 14 7.59 -4.11 -2.10
C VAL A 14 6.50 -4.63 -1.16
N ARG A 15 6.67 -4.41 0.14
CA ARG A 15 5.63 -4.71 1.11
C ARG A 15 4.50 -3.71 0.90
N ARG A 16 3.37 -4.20 0.39
CA ARG A 16 2.17 -3.38 0.23
C ARG A 16 1.78 -2.86 1.60
N GLU A 17 1.67 -1.55 1.72
CA GLU A 17 1.23 -0.88 2.93
C GLU A 17 -0.12 -1.45 3.37
N GLU A 18 -0.29 -1.54 4.69
CA GLU A 18 -1.51 -2.04 5.31
C GLU A 18 -2.69 -1.19 4.81
N LYS A 19 -3.75 -1.85 4.33
CA LYS A 19 -4.93 -1.12 3.84
C LYS A 19 -5.43 -0.20 4.96
N PRO A 20 -5.82 1.04 4.65
CA PRO A 20 -6.36 1.95 5.65
C PRO A 20 -7.55 1.31 6.36
N ASP A 21 -7.57 1.41 7.69
CA ASP A 21 -8.68 0.93 8.50
C ASP A 21 -9.99 1.63 8.09
N TRP A 22 -11.08 0.86 8.06
CA TRP A 22 -12.39 1.32 7.62
C TRP A 22 -12.90 2.53 8.41
N ASN A 23 -12.54 2.63 9.69
CA ASN A 23 -13.00 3.68 10.59
C ASN A 23 -12.00 4.86 10.67
N SER A 24 -10.81 4.72 10.07
CA SER A 24 -9.79 5.77 10.00
C SER A 24 -10.22 6.92 9.08
N PRO A 25 -9.76 8.17 9.31
CA PRO A 25 -9.98 9.26 8.37
C PRO A 25 -9.48 8.90 6.96
N CYS A 26 -10.27 9.25 5.95
CA CYS A 26 -9.92 8.98 4.57
C CYS A 26 -8.64 9.75 4.17
N PRO A 27 -7.61 9.08 3.61
CA PRO A 27 -6.39 9.75 3.14
C PRO A 27 -6.65 10.68 1.95
N CYS A 28 -7.84 10.63 1.35
CA CYS A 28 -8.30 11.52 0.29
C CYS A 28 -8.56 12.97 0.75
N GLY A 29 -8.51 13.26 2.06
CA GLY A 29 -8.71 14.62 2.58
C GLY A 29 -10.17 15.04 2.74
N SER A 30 -11.13 14.15 2.47
CA SER A 30 -12.57 14.46 2.57
C SER A 30 -13.10 14.65 4.00
N GLY A 31 -12.28 14.41 5.03
CA GLY A 31 -12.69 14.49 6.45
C GLY A 31 -13.68 13.41 6.91
N LYS A 32 -14.06 12.49 6.03
CA LYS A 32 -14.95 11.35 6.28
C LYS A 32 -14.13 10.09 6.59
N LYS A 33 -14.75 9.09 7.25
CA LYS A 33 -14.12 7.78 7.47
C LYS A 33 -13.86 7.07 6.14
N TYR A 34 -12.81 6.25 6.07
CA TYR A 34 -12.46 5.51 4.85
C TYR A 34 -13.65 4.73 4.30
N LYS A 35 -14.38 4.01 5.15
CA LYS A 35 -15.59 3.25 4.78
C LYS A 35 -16.76 4.07 4.25
N GLU A 36 -16.81 5.37 4.53
CA GLU A 36 -17.87 6.31 4.11
C GLU A 36 -17.40 7.23 2.96
N CYS A 37 -16.16 7.03 2.49
CA CYS A 37 -15.56 7.84 1.44
C CYS A 37 -14.95 6.98 0.34
N CYS A 38 -13.65 6.66 0.38
CA CYS A 38 -13.02 5.83 -0.64
C CYS A 38 -13.49 4.37 -0.61
N GLY A 39 -13.90 3.85 0.55
CA GLY A 39 -14.37 2.48 0.75
C GLY A 39 -15.86 2.27 0.43
N VAL A 40 -16.61 3.32 0.06
CA VAL A 40 -18.02 3.17 -0.39
C VAL A 40 -18.00 2.64 -1.82
N GLY A 41 -18.15 1.32 -1.97
CA GLY A 41 -18.27 0.66 -3.28
C GLY A 41 -17.13 -0.30 -3.64
N MET A 42 -16.28 -0.65 -2.67
CA MET A 42 -15.31 -1.76 -2.79
C MET A 42 -15.89 -3.07 -2.27
#